data_AF-A0A1D3RN39-F1
#
_entry.id   AF-A0A1D3RN39-F1
#
_cell.length_a   1.000
_cell.length_b   1.000
_cell.length_c   1.000
_cell.angle_alpha   90.00
_cell.angle_beta   90.00
_cell.angle_gamma   90.00
#
_symmetry.space_group_name_H-M   'P 1'
#
loop_
_entity.id
_entity.type
_entity.pdbx_description
1 polymer ?
#
loop_
_entity_poly.entity_id
_entity_poly.type
_entity_poly.pdbx_seq_one_letter_code
_entity_poly.pdbx_strand_id
1 'polypeptide(L)'
;MARKDRVDRSHFGVTRVEEKRNITTGRSTPIRFTAEEIDQLDLLVEKIQKKIPQKKISKSKVLRASVYLQDDKRIAELIKSIKENV
;
A
#
# COMPACT_ATOMS: atom_id res chain seq x y z
N MET A 1 -44.44 23.01 -38.30
CA MET A 1 -44.40 22.46 -36.93
C MET A 1 -43.28 21.43 -36.87
N ALA A 2 -42.16 21.80 -36.26
CA ALA A 2 -40.99 20.94 -36.11
C ALA A 2 -40.42 21.18 -34.70
N ARG A 3 -39.87 20.12 -34.09
CA ARG A 3 -39.27 20.03 -32.74
C ARG A 3 -40.23 19.59 -31.63
N LYS A 4 -40.52 18.28 -31.57
CA LYS A 4 -40.83 17.64 -30.30
C LYS A 4 -40.40 16.16 -30.20
N ASP A 5 -39.34 15.76 -30.90
CA ASP A 5 -38.78 14.39 -30.83
C ASP A 5 -37.33 14.38 -30.31
N ARG A 6 -37.04 15.17 -29.26
CA ARG A 6 -35.70 15.20 -28.65
C ARG A 6 -35.71 15.26 -27.13
N VAL A 7 -36.68 14.60 -26.48
CA VAL A 7 -36.75 14.57 -25.01
C VAL A 7 -36.71 13.15 -24.42
N ASP A 8 -37.01 12.09 -25.18
CA ASP A 8 -37.17 10.74 -24.60
C ASP A 8 -36.02 9.76 -24.90
N ARG A 9 -34.76 10.20 -24.83
CA ARG A 9 -33.58 9.29 -24.86
C ARG A 9 -32.68 9.36 -23.63
N SER A 10 -33.09 10.04 -22.57
CA SER A 10 -32.35 10.10 -21.30
C SER A 10 -32.84 9.11 -20.25
N HIS A 11 -33.90 8.33 -20.51
CA HIS A 11 -34.52 7.40 -19.55
C HIS A 11 -34.22 5.92 -19.79
N PHE A 12 -33.18 5.58 -20.55
CA PHE A 12 -32.56 4.26 -20.38
C PHE A 12 -31.60 4.33 -19.20
N GLY A 13 -32.15 4.08 -18.01
CA GLY A 13 -31.39 3.86 -16.79
C GLY A 13 -30.51 2.63 -16.97
N VAL A 14 -29.36 2.81 -17.60
CA VAL A 14 -28.25 1.88 -17.46
C VAL A 14 -27.82 2.01 -16.01
N THR A 15 -28.28 1.10 -15.16
CA THR A 15 -27.64 0.84 -13.88
C THR A 15 -26.20 0.48 -14.20
N ARG A 16 -25.30 1.45 -14.07
CA ARG A 16 -23.88 1.17 -14.02
C ARG A 16 -23.72 0.30 -12.79
N VAL A 17 -23.50 -0.99 -13.01
CA VAL A 17 -23.03 -1.87 -11.96
C VAL A 17 -21.76 -1.20 -11.45
N GLU A 18 -21.77 -0.74 -10.20
CA GLU A 18 -20.53 -0.42 -9.53
C GLU A 18 -19.73 -1.70 -9.58
N GLU A 19 -18.77 -1.78 -10.50
CA GLU A 19 -17.79 -2.84 -10.50
C GLU A 19 -17.24 -2.84 -9.08
N LYS A 20 -17.55 -3.90 -8.33
CA LYS A 20 -16.81 -4.21 -7.12
C LYS A 20 -15.38 -4.24 -7.58
N ARG A 21 -14.66 -3.16 -7.29
CA ARG A 21 -13.20 -3.12 -7.47
C ARG A 21 -12.74 -4.44 -6.87
N ASN A 22 -11.87 -5.15 -7.58
CA ASN A 22 -11.07 -6.18 -6.94
C ASN A 22 -10.15 -5.46 -5.94
N ILE A 23 -10.75 -4.94 -4.86
CA ILE A 23 -10.06 -4.72 -3.61
C ILE A 23 -9.64 -6.13 -3.30
N THR A 24 -8.37 -6.42 -3.53
CA THR A 24 -7.74 -7.58 -2.93
C THR A 24 -8.11 -7.47 -1.47
N THR A 25 -9.08 -8.28 -1.04
CA THR A 25 -9.33 -8.51 0.37
C THR A 25 -8.00 -9.04 0.84
N GLY A 26 -7.19 -8.12 1.37
CA GLY A 26 -5.83 -8.41 1.75
C GLY A 26 -5.97 -9.56 2.72
N ARG A 27 -5.51 -10.75 2.32
CA ARG A 27 -5.23 -11.81 3.27
C ARG A 27 -4.41 -11.11 4.33
N SER A 28 -4.94 -10.97 5.54
CA SER A 28 -4.18 -10.41 6.64
C SER A 28 -2.89 -11.21 6.65
N THR A 29 -1.75 -10.55 6.57
CA THR A 29 -0.48 -11.23 6.78
C THR A 29 -0.63 -12.09 8.04
N PRO A 30 -0.32 -13.40 8.02
CA PRO A 30 -0.42 -14.23 9.21
C PRO A 30 0.52 -13.75 10.33
N ILE A 31 1.43 -12.83 9.99
CA ILE A 31 2.29 -12.10 10.91
C ILE A 31 1.47 -11.02 11.60
N ARG A 32 1.15 -11.23 12.88
CA ARG A 32 0.67 -10.19 13.78
C ARG A 32 1.88 -9.43 14.31
N PHE A 33 1.94 -8.14 14.04
CA PHE A 33 2.95 -7.27 14.64
C PHE A 33 2.51 -6.86 16.04
N THR A 34 3.46 -6.74 16.96
CA THR A 34 3.26 -6.03 18.24
C THR A 34 3.09 -4.53 17.97
N ALA A 35 2.55 -3.78 18.95
CA ALA A 35 2.43 -2.33 18.81
C ALA A 35 3.80 -1.67 18.57
N GLU A 36 4.83 -2.12 19.30
CA GLU A 36 6.20 -1.61 19.16
C GLU A 36 6.76 -1.85 17.76
N GLU A 37 6.55 -3.03 17.18
CA GLU A 37 6.98 -3.34 15.80
C GLU A 37 6.27 -2.46 14.78
N ILE A 38 4.98 -2.17 14.99
CA ILE A 38 4.19 -1.27 14.13
C ILE A 38 4.76 0.15 14.17
N ASP A 39 5.07 0.65 15.36
CA ASP A 39 5.61 2.00 15.58
C ASP A 39 7.02 2.14 14.99
N GLN A 40 7.88 1.15 15.20
CA GLN A 40 9.22 1.13 14.60
C GLN A 40 9.14 1.10 13.06
N LEU A 41 8.20 0.33 12.50
CA LEU A 41 7.99 0.29 11.06
C LEU A 41 7.45 1.62 10.52
N ASP A 42 6.59 2.32 11.27
CA ASP A 42 6.13 3.68 10.93
C ASP A 42 7.30 4.66 10.87
N LEU A 43 8.17 4.66 11.88
CA LEU A 43 9.37 5.50 11.90
C LEU A 43 10.26 5.25 10.68
N LEU A 44 10.41 3.99 10.27
CA LEU A 44 11.17 3.63 9.09
C LEU A 44 10.49 4.12 7.80
N VAL A 45 9.17 3.96 7.68
CA VAL A 45 8.39 4.46 6.55
C VAL A 45 8.53 5.98 6.43
N GLU A 46 8.43 6.72 7.53
CA GLU A 46 8.60 8.18 7.52
C GLU A 46 10.00 8.60 7.06
N LYS A 47 11.06 7.95 7.57
CA LYS A 47 12.43 8.21 7.15
C LYS A 47 12.63 7.98 5.65
N ILE A 48 12.03 6.92 5.10
CA ILE A 48 12.09 6.62 3.67
C ILE A 48 11.25 7.63 2.87
N GLN A 49 10.05 7.99 3.35
CA GLN A 49 9.16 8.96 2.71
C GLN A 49 9.82 10.34 2.59
N LYS A 50 10.60 10.76 3.60
CA LYS A 50 11.40 11.99 3.56
C LYS A 50 12.47 11.96 2.45
N LYS A 51 13.07 10.80 2.19
CA LYS A 51 14.07 10.63 1.12
C LYS A 51 13.44 10.47 -0.27
N ILE A 52 12.22 9.96 -0.35
CA ILE A 52 11.49 9.72 -1.61
C ILE A 52 10.13 10.42 -1.54
N PRO A 53 10.07 11.76 -1.55
CA PRO A 53 8.84 12.51 -1.34
C PRO A 53 7.82 12.32 -2.47
N GLN A 54 8.30 11.98 -3.67
CA GLN A 54 7.49 11.88 -4.88
C GLN A 54 6.60 10.62 -4.92
N LYS A 55 6.86 9.62 -4.07
CA LYS A 55 6.12 8.35 -4.06
C LYS A 55 5.58 8.08 -2.67
N LYS A 56 4.31 7.70 -2.58
CA LYS A 56 3.73 7.20 -1.33
C LYS A 56 4.34 5.85 -0.97
N ILE A 57 4.97 5.79 0.19
CA ILE A 57 5.58 4.60 0.76
C ILE A 57 4.62 4.01 1.79
N SER A 58 4.38 2.70 1.70
CA SER A 58 3.56 1.96 2.67
C SER A 58 4.42 0.94 3.41
N LYS A 59 4.00 0.57 4.62
CA LYS A 59 4.62 -0.48 5.44
C LYS A 59 4.91 -1.76 4.65
N SER A 60 3.93 -2.26 3.91
CA SER A 60 4.06 -3.48 3.09
C SER A 60 5.09 -3.32 1.98
N LYS A 61 5.25 -2.11 1.41
CA LYS A 61 6.26 -1.85 0.39
C LYS A 61 7.67 -1.87 1.00
N VAL A 62 7.84 -1.32 2.20
CA VAL A 62 9.11 -1.36 2.95
C VAL A 62 9.46 -2.80 3.33
N LEU A 63 8.52 -3.56 3.89
CA LEU A 63 8.73 -4.98 4.23
C LEU A 63 9.07 -5.84 3.02
N ARG A 64 8.46 -5.58 1.86
CA ARG A 64 8.83 -6.30 0.63
C ARG A 64 10.22 -5.88 0.14
N ALA A 65 10.55 -4.60 0.27
CA ALA A 65 11.85 -4.06 -0.13
C ALA A 65 13.00 -4.61 0.72
N SER A 66 12.79 -4.84 2.02
CA SER A 66 13.82 -5.37 2.90
C SER A 66 14.27 -6.77 2.52
N VAL A 67 13.39 -7.59 1.93
CA VAL A 67 13.74 -8.94 1.44
C VAL A 67 14.74 -8.90 0.28
N TYR A 68 14.79 -7.80 -0.48
CA TYR A 68 15.77 -7.63 -1.55
C TYR A 68 17.14 -7.15 -1.06
N LEU A 69 17.29 -6.85 0.23
CA LEU A 69 18.59 -6.52 0.84
C LEU A 69 19.34 -7.83 1.16
N GLN A 70 19.77 -8.53 0.11
CA GLN A 70 20.49 -9.81 0.23
C GLN A 70 22.01 -9.68 0.12
N ASP A 71 22.53 -8.46 0.02
CA ASP A 71 23.97 -8.20 0.06
C ASP A 71 24.53 -8.53 1.46
N ASP A 72 25.59 -9.32 1.52
CA ASP A 72 26.29 -9.74 2.75
C ASP A 72 26.61 -8.55 3.67
N LYS A 73 26.95 -7.38 3.12
CA LYS A 73 27.21 -6.17 3.92
C LYS A 73 25.97 -5.69 4.66
N ARG A 74 24.81 -5.69 3.99
CA ARG A 74 23.54 -5.27 4.57
C ARG A 74 23.01 -6.29 5.58
N ILE A 75 23.26 -7.57 5.32
CA ILE A 75 22.96 -8.64 6.27
C ILE A 75 23.83 -8.49 7.53
N ALA A 76 25.12 -8.20 7.39
CA ALA A 76 26.00 -7.95 8.54
C ALA A 76 25.56 -6.73 9.38
N GLU A 77 25.15 -5.63 8.72
CA GLU A 77 24.56 -4.46 9.39
C GLU A 77 23.28 -4.84 10.18
N LEU A 78 22.40 -5.65 9.58
CA LEU A 78 21.19 -6.16 10.24
C LEU A 78 21.52 -7.04 11.45
N ILE A 79 22.46 -7.98 11.32
CA ILE A 79 22.91 -8.83 12.43
C ILE A 79 23.44 -7.99 13.59
N LYS A 80 24.25 -6.97 13.28
CA LYS A 80 24.78 -6.04 14.28
C LYS A 80 23.63 -5.30 14.98
N SER A 81 22.69 -4.75 14.21
CA SER A 81 21.51 -4.06 14.75
C SER A 81 20.66 -4.95 15.65
N ILE A 82 20.49 -6.24 15.32
CA ILE A 82 19.77 -7.20 16.17
C ILE A 82 20.53 -7.41 17.48
N LYS A 83 21.86 -7.62 17.44
CA LYS A 83 22.65 -7.84 18.66
C LYS A 83 22.66 -6.65 19.62
N GLU A 84 22.55 -5.43 19.10
CA GLU A 84 22.61 -4.19 19.89
C GLU A 84 21.26 -3.75 20.46
N ASN A 85 20.15 -4.24 19.90
CA ASN A 85 18.79 -3.79 20.27
C ASN A 85 17.85 -4.95 20.70
N VAL A 86 18.40 -6.13 20.98
CA VAL A 86 17.72 -7.26 21.65
C VAL A 86 17.99 -7.22 23.14
#